data_AF-D5AB32-F1
#
_entry.id   AF-D5AB32-F1
#
_cell.length_a   1.000
_cell.length_b   1.000
_cell.length_c   1.000
_cell.angle_alpha   90.00
_cell.angle_beta   90.00
_cell.angle_gamma   90.00
#
_symmetry.space_group_name_H-M   'P 1'
#
loop_
_entity.id
_entity.type
_entity.pdbx_description
1 polymer ?
#
loop_
_entity_poly.entity_id
_entity_poly.type
_entity_poly.pdbx_seq_one_letter_code
_entity_poly.pdbx_strand_id
1 'polypeptide(L)' 'MLRAMFQVCHLYWLERHLGVESKKIINDCMAGGKLALSHDFMVREFDNVQKKAATVGWYPEGLVARPLPFRVHLNYIS' A
#
# COMPACT_ATOMS: atom_id res chain seq x y z
N MET A 1 3.09 -7.21 -4.58
CA MET A 1 4.08 -6.22 -4.10
C MET A 1 3.44 -4.91 -3.60
N LEU A 2 2.32 -4.46 -4.17
CA LEU A 2 1.67 -3.21 -3.78
C LEU A 2 1.39 -3.11 -2.26
N ARG A 3 0.94 -4.21 -1.65
CA ARG A 3 0.70 -4.29 -0.20
C ARG A 3 1.95 -3.99 0.63
N ALA A 4 3.08 -4.63 0.30
CA ALA A 4 4.34 -4.39 1.00
C ALA A 4 4.85 -2.95 0.80
N MET A 5 4.75 -2.42 -0.43
CA MET A 5 5.13 -1.04 -0.71
C MET A 5 4.30 -0.05 0.10
N PHE A 6 2.98 -0.23 0.13
CA PHE A 6 2.06 0.62 0.89
C PHE A 6 2.39 0.59 2.39
N GLN A 7 2.70 -0.59 2.94
CA GLN A 7 3.10 -0.74 4.34
C GLN A 7 4.43 -0.04 4.64
N VAL A 8 5.43 -0.17 3.77
CA VAL A 8 6.74 0.50 3.93
C VAL A 8 6.60 2.01 3.87
N CYS A 9 5.81 2.54 2.93
CA CYS A 9 5.51 3.97 2.86
C CYS A 9 4.87 4.49 4.15
N HIS A 10 3.94 3.71 4.72
CA HIS A 10 3.29 4.10 5.97
C HIS A 10 4.26 4.01 7.17
N LEU A 11 5.08 2.97 7.26
CA LEU A 11 6.12 2.84 8.29
C LEU A 11 7.08 4.03 8.28
N TYR A 12 7.48 4.47 7.09
CA TYR A 12 8.32 5.66 6.91
C TYR A 12 7.59 6.94 7.35
N TRP A 13 6.30 7.06 7.02
CA TRP A 13 5.48 8.19 7.44
C TRP A 13 5.33 8.26 8.97
N LEU A 14 5.13 7.13 9.65
CA LEU A 14 5.08 7.04 11.11
C LEU A 14 6.37 7.54 11.77
N GLU A 15 7.53 7.18 11.23
CA GLU A 15 8.83 7.66 11.71
C GLU A 15 8.98 9.17 11.52
N ARG A 16 8.70 9.67 10.31
CA ARG A 16 8.96 11.08 9.98
C ARG A 16 7.97 12.06 10.61
N HIS A 17 6.71 11.67 10.78
CA HIS A 17 5.65 12.60 11.15
C HIS A 17 5.11 12.40 12.56
N LEU A 18 5.18 11.18 13.10
CA LEU A 18 4.69 10.87 14.44
C LEU A 18 5.80 10.53 15.44
N GLY A 19 7.07 10.49 14.98
CA GLY A 19 8.20 10.15 15.83
C GLY A 19 8.13 8.73 16.40
N VAL A 20 7.36 7.84 15.75
CA VAL A 20 7.25 6.44 16.19
C VAL A 20 8.47 5.68 15.68
N GLU A 21 9.53 5.70 16.46
CA GLU A 21 10.77 5.01 16.16
C GLU A 21 10.66 3.49 16.40
N SER A 22 11.35 2.73 15.57
CA SER A 22 11.57 1.29 15.77
C SER A 22 12.47 1.08 16.98
N LYS A 23 12.08 0.18 17.89
CA LYS A 23 12.87 -0.15 19.08
C LYS A 23 13.41 -1.57 19.05
N LYS A 24 12.47 -2.52 19.13
CA LYS A 24 12.70 -3.96 19.15
C LYS A 24 11.48 -4.60 18.51
N ILE A 25 11.68 -5.69 17.79
CA ILE A 25 10.61 -6.43 17.11
C ILE A 25 9.42 -6.69 18.04
N ILE A 26 9.67 -7.13 19.28
CA ILE A 26 8.60 -7.39 20.26
C ILE A 26 7.80 -6.11 20.56
N ASN A 27 8.48 -4.99 20.80
CA ASN A 27 7.84 -3.71 21.11
C ASN A 27 7.08 -3.14 19.92
N ASP A 28 7.60 -3.33 18.70
CA ASP A 28 6.96 -2.85 17.49
C ASP A 28 5.68 -3.65 17.16
N CYS A 29 5.65 -4.94 17.52
CA CYS A 29 4.49 -5.81 17.39
C CYS A 29 3.41 -5.59 18.46
N MET A 30 3.77 -5.01 19.61
CA MET A 30 2.81 -4.73 20.68
C MET A 30 1.83 -3.62 20.31
N ALA A 31 0.70 -3.54 21.00
CA ALA A 31 -0.28 -2.48 20.81
C ALA A 31 0.37 -1.10 20.95
N GLY A 32 0.16 -0.22 19.95
CA GLY A 32 0.81 1.09 19.87
C GLY A 32 2.25 1.06 19.35
N GLY A 33 2.82 -0.12 19.11
CA GLY A 33 4.10 -0.30 18.45
C GLY A 33 4.02 0.04 16.96
N LYS A 34 5.17 0.39 16.36
CA LYS A 34 5.26 0.84 14.97
C LYS A 34 4.69 -0.17 13.97
N LEU A 35 4.98 -1.45 14.16
CA LEU A 35 4.52 -2.51 13.25
C LEU A 35 3.03 -2.77 13.43
N ALA A 36 2.53 -2.78 14.67
CA ALA A 36 1.11 -2.90 14.97
C ALA A 36 0.29 -1.77 14.35
N LEU A 37 0.71 -0.52 14.54
CA LEU A 37 0.08 0.66 13.92
C LEU A 37 0.08 0.56 12.39
N SER A 38 1.20 0.11 11.80
CA SER A 38 1.26 -0.08 10.35
C SER A 38 0.30 -1.16 9.87
N HIS A 39 0.18 -2.26 10.60
CA HIS A 39 -0.69 -3.36 10.26
C HIS A 39 -2.17 -2.93 10.35
N ASP A 40 -2.56 -2.22 11.41
CA ASP A 40 -3.92 -1.71 11.58
C ASP A 40 -4.30 -0.75 10.46
N PHE A 41 -3.38 0.13 10.06
CA PHE A 41 -3.56 1.01 8.91
C PHE A 41 -3.75 0.22 7.61
N MET A 42 -2.92 -0.80 7.36
CA MET A 42 -3.04 -1.68 6.20
C MET A 42 -4.41 -2.35 6.12
N VAL A 43 -4.88 -2.95 7.21
CA VAL A 43 -6.18 -3.64 7.26
C VAL A 43 -7.33 -2.67 6.98
N ARG A 44 -7.23 -1.42 7.46
CA ARG A 44 -8.29 -0.42 7.29
C ARG A 44 -8.32 0.21 5.89
N GLU A 45 -7.17 0.51 5.31
CA GLU A 45 -7.09 1.37 4.12
C GLU A 45 -6.71 0.66 2.83
N PHE A 46 -6.08 -0.52 2.90
CA PHE A 46 -5.54 -1.15 1.69
C PHE A 46 -6.65 -1.53 0.68
N ASP A 47 -7.79 -2.00 1.17
CA ASP A 47 -8.94 -2.35 0.32
C ASP A 47 -9.48 -1.11 -0.42
N ASN A 48 -9.47 0.06 0.22
CA ASN A 48 -9.88 1.32 -0.41
C ASN A 48 -8.91 1.71 -1.53
N VAL A 49 -7.60 1.51 -1.31
CA VAL A 49 -6.57 1.75 -2.32
C VAL A 49 -6.75 0.82 -3.51
N GLN A 50 -7.01 -0.47 -3.27
CA GLN A 50 -7.25 -1.44 -4.36
C GLN A 50 -8.49 -1.07 -5.19
N LYS A 51 -9.60 -0.71 -4.53
CA LYS A 51 -10.82 -0.26 -5.22
C LYS A 51 -10.54 0.98 -6.08
N LYS A 52 -9.85 1.99 -5.54
CA LYS A 52 -9.48 3.20 -6.30
C LYS A 52 -8.58 2.86 -7.49
N ALA A 53 -7.56 2.03 -7.29
CA ALA A 53 -6.68 1.58 -8.38
C ALA A 53 -7.48 0.92 -9.52
N ALA A 54 -8.46 0.07 -9.18
CA ALA A 54 -9.36 -0.54 -10.15
C ALA A 54 -10.19 0.48 -10.93
N THR A 55 -10.75 1.50 -10.27
CA THR A 55 -11.51 2.56 -10.96
C THR A 55 -10.67 3.33 -11.97
N VAL A 56 -9.37 3.49 -11.72
CA VAL A 56 -8.42 4.11 -12.64
C VAL A 56 -7.68 3.08 -13.47
N GLY A 57 -8.30 1.95 -13.78
CA GLY A 57 -7.88 1.00 -14.82
C GLY A 57 -6.64 0.17 -14.50
N TRP A 58 -6.31 0.00 -13.22
CA TRP A 58 -5.25 -0.91 -12.77
C TRP A 58 -5.84 -2.21 -12.24
N TYR A 59 -5.13 -3.30 -12.45
CA TYR A 59 -5.35 -4.58 -11.79
C TYR A 59 -4.34 -4.70 -10.63
N PRO A 60 -4.76 -4.43 -9.38
CA PRO A 60 -3.87 -4.41 -8.23
C PRO A 60 -3.61 -5.80 -7.63
N GLU A 61 -4.29 -6.83 -8.12
CA GLU A 61 -4.14 -8.22 -7.71
C GLU A 61 -2.95 -8.86 -8.43
N GLY A 62 -2.03 -9.47 -7.67
CA GLY A 62 -0.84 -10.13 -8.20
C GLY A 62 0.48 -9.56 -7.68
N LEU A 63 1.59 -10.11 -8.20
CA LEU A 63 2.93 -9.70 -7.78
C LEU A 63 3.19 -8.24 -8.17
N VAL A 64 2.87 -7.87 -9.41
CA VAL A 64 3.05 -6.53 -9.97
C VAL A 64 1.70 -5.97 -10.37
N ALA A 65 1.36 -4.77 -9.91
CA ALA A 65 0.18 -4.05 -10.37
C ALA A 65 0.36 -3.72 -11.86
N ARG A 66 -0.64 -4.04 -12.68
CA ARG A 66 -0.60 -3.86 -14.13
C ARG A 66 -1.81 -3.09 -14.63
N PRO A 67 -1.72 -2.35 -15.75
CA PRO A 67 -2.91 -1.82 -16.39
C PRO A 67 -3.85 -2.96 -16.79
N LEU A 68 -5.16 -2.72 -16.75
CA LEU A 68 -6.13 -3.67 -17.28
C LEU A 68 -5.83 -3.97 -18.77
N PRO A 69 -6.05 -5.21 -19.24
CA PRO A 69 -5.62 -5.69 -20.56
C PRO A 69 -6.12 -4.85 -21.76
N PHE A 70 -7.15 -4.03 -21.59
CA PHE A 70 -7.75 -3.23 -22.65
C PHE A 70 -7.28 -1.76 -22.69
N ARG A 71 -6.17 -1.41 -22.02
CA ARG A 71 -5.77 0.01 -21.89
C ARG A 71 -4.81 0.54 -22.95
N VAL A 72 -4.21 -0.31 -23.78
CA VAL A 72 -3.43 0.16 -24.93
C VAL A 72 -4.37 0.30 -26.13
N HIS A 73 -5.11 1.39 -26.18
CA HIS A 73 -5.60 1.90 -27.45
C HIS A 73 -4.47 2.71 -28.07
N LEU A 74 -3.63 2.04 -28.87
CA LEU A 74 -2.96 2.72 -29.98
C LEU A 74 -4.11 3.20 -30.87
N ASN A 75 -4.52 4.46 -30.70
CA ASN A 75 -5.45 5.07 -31.65
C ASN A 75 -4.82 4.93 -33.03
N TYR A 76 -5.43 4.07 -33.84
CA TYR A 76 -5.24 4.00 -35.27
C TYR A 76 -5.36 5.44 -35.80
N ILE A 77 -4.27 5.94 -36.38
CA ILE A 77 -4.33 7.14 -37.23
C ILE A 77 -5.02 6.67 -38.50
N SER A 78 -6.30 7.04 -38.64
CA SER A 78 -7.06 6.99 -39.90
C SER A 78 -6.51 7.98 -40.90
#